data_AF-A0A972F2H5-F1
#
_entry.id   AF-A0A972F2H5-F1
#
_cell.length_a   1.000
_cell.length_b   1.000
_cell.length_c   1.000
_cell.angle_alpha   90.00
_cell.angle_beta   90.00
_cell.angle_gamma   90.00
#
_symmetry.space_group_name_H-M   'P 1'
#
loop_
_entity.id
_entity.type
_entity.pdbx_description
1 polymer ?
#
loop_
_entity_poly.entity_id
_entity_poly.type
_entity_poly.pdbx_seq_one_letter_code
_entity_poly.pdbx_strand_id
1 'polypeptide(L)'
;MNLWNLIRHISVKHLLLRKMQTFMAVAGICLGVAAIVSIGVVNRSVLFSFEDSFTRVTGKAKLQVTGAQSGFPEGLLEKVQNVSGVEYAVPVIETDGMLVEGKERSVMILGVDVLVDTQVRDYSLTGESADVPDPLLFLAKPDSILVTKTMADREGFRLDQKIRVQTVEGIKTFRIRGILNPEGPAKAMGGNLAVMDIYAAQMAFGKKGRIDRIDVSLRPGEELESVRKSIAAALPGGYMVDTPAGRTRQVETMISKFQNGFNLISYLAIFVGMYLIYNAVSISVVHRRREIGILRALGCSRKEIILLFLGETLVISVVASALGVGLGLLLADSLVESFGKVISDTYIRTSVEGIHVTWFHPVRGFICGIIASLVATLFPARASSRISPASAIRSVPYAEEGFFTTRRLNWGGAICLAVSFLILAAYSRIGDSPLTKHTVFLFVSQLLIALGVS
;
A
#
# COMPACT_ATOMS: atom_id res chain seq x y z
N MET A 1 -17.13 37.12 -28.17
CA MET A 1 -16.81 37.69 -26.84
C MET A 1 -15.71 36.80 -26.24
N ASN A 2 -14.52 37.33 -25.90
CA ASN A 2 -13.42 36.46 -25.45
C ASN A 2 -13.75 35.79 -24.11
N LEU A 3 -13.71 34.46 -24.07
CA LEU A 3 -13.98 33.63 -22.88
C LEU A 3 -13.11 34.06 -21.67
N TRP A 4 -11.87 34.44 -21.95
CA TRP A 4 -10.92 34.95 -20.95
C TRP A 4 -11.43 36.21 -20.22
N ASN A 5 -12.07 37.15 -20.93
CA ASN A 5 -12.59 38.38 -20.33
C ASN A 5 -13.84 38.10 -19.48
N LEU A 6 -14.66 37.13 -19.87
CA LEU A 6 -15.82 36.67 -19.09
C LEU A 6 -15.39 36.02 -17.76
N ILE A 7 -14.38 35.12 -17.81
CA ILE A 7 -13.84 34.46 -16.62
C ILE A 7 -13.21 35.49 -15.67
N ARG A 8 -12.37 36.40 -16.21
CA ARG A 8 -11.66 37.39 -15.40
C ARG A 8 -12.57 38.41 -14.71
N HIS A 9 -13.60 38.91 -15.39
CA HIS A 9 -14.44 39.99 -14.85
C HIS A 9 -15.68 39.51 -14.09
N ILE A 10 -16.23 38.33 -14.42
CA ILE A 10 -17.48 37.85 -13.81
C ILE A 10 -17.21 36.73 -12.80
N SER A 11 -16.42 35.71 -13.17
CA SER A 11 -16.23 34.52 -12.31
C SER A 11 -15.31 34.78 -11.11
N VAL A 12 -14.18 35.50 -11.27
CA VAL A 12 -13.24 35.75 -10.16
C VAL A 12 -13.89 36.52 -9.00
N LYS A 13 -14.68 37.54 -9.32
CA LYS A 13 -15.38 38.36 -8.31
C LYS A 13 -16.43 37.53 -7.57
N HIS A 14 -17.10 36.61 -8.26
CA HIS A 14 -18.12 35.73 -7.68
C HIS A 14 -17.52 34.68 -6.75
N LEU A 15 -16.39 34.07 -7.13
CA LEU A 15 -15.67 33.10 -6.29
C LEU A 15 -15.21 33.69 -4.96
N LEU A 16 -14.81 34.98 -4.98
CA LEU A 16 -14.41 35.73 -3.79
C LEU A 16 -15.58 36.17 -2.90
N LEU A 17 -16.76 36.37 -3.47
CA LEU A 17 -17.97 36.77 -2.74
C LEU A 17 -18.66 35.58 -2.05
N ARG A 18 -18.54 34.36 -2.60
CA ARG A 18 -19.16 33.14 -2.05
C ARG A 18 -18.15 32.18 -1.43
N LYS A 19 -17.34 32.71 -0.51
CA LYS A 19 -16.20 32.02 0.11
C LYS A 19 -16.53 30.63 0.65
N MET A 20 -17.67 30.44 1.32
CA MET A 20 -18.05 29.13 1.90
C MET A 20 -18.33 28.05 0.85
N GLN A 21 -18.98 28.40 -0.26
CA GLN A 21 -19.30 27.43 -1.32
C GLN A 21 -18.05 27.05 -2.09
N THR A 22 -17.22 28.04 -2.45
CA THR A 22 -15.91 27.80 -3.08
C THR A 22 -15.03 26.96 -2.17
N PHE A 23 -15.03 27.24 -0.86
CA PHE A 23 -14.28 26.46 0.13
C PHE A 23 -14.76 25.01 0.20
N MET A 24 -16.07 24.75 0.28
CA MET A 24 -16.59 23.37 0.32
C MET A 24 -16.27 22.58 -0.96
N ALA A 25 -16.35 23.22 -2.13
CA ALA A 25 -15.98 22.58 -3.39
C ALA A 25 -14.48 22.26 -3.47
N VAL A 26 -13.63 23.22 -3.10
CA VAL A 26 -12.18 23.03 -3.02
C VAL A 26 -11.82 21.94 -2.02
N ALA A 27 -12.42 21.96 -0.82
CA ALA A 27 -12.19 20.97 0.21
C ALA A 27 -12.62 19.56 -0.23
N GLY A 28 -13.77 19.42 -0.90
CA GLY A 28 -14.24 18.14 -1.44
C GLY A 28 -13.28 17.55 -2.47
N ILE A 29 -12.80 18.36 -3.43
CA ILE A 29 -11.81 17.93 -4.42
C ILE A 29 -10.48 17.58 -3.75
N CYS A 30 -10.01 18.47 -2.87
CA CYS A 30 -8.75 18.32 -2.15
C CYS A 30 -8.71 17.00 -1.37
N LEU A 31 -9.75 16.71 -0.58
CA LEU A 31 -9.87 15.47 0.20
C LEU A 31 -9.96 14.23 -0.70
N GLY A 32 -10.73 14.30 -1.79
CA GLY A 32 -10.83 13.21 -2.76
C GLY A 32 -9.48 12.88 -3.41
N VAL A 33 -8.76 13.90 -3.89
CA VAL A 33 -7.44 13.73 -4.50
C VAL A 33 -6.40 13.26 -3.46
N ALA A 34 -6.43 13.83 -2.25
CA ALA A 34 -5.55 13.43 -1.16
C ALA A 34 -5.72 11.95 -0.81
N ALA A 35 -6.95 11.44 -0.78
CA ALA A 35 -7.22 10.02 -0.52
C ALA A 35 -6.64 9.11 -1.62
N ILE A 36 -6.81 9.45 -2.91
CA ILE A 36 -6.21 8.66 -4.02
C ILE A 36 -4.70 8.61 -3.90
N VAL A 37 -4.08 9.79 -3.72
CA VAL A 37 -2.62 9.92 -3.71
C VAL A 37 -2.06 9.21 -2.50
N SER A 38 -2.63 9.44 -1.32
CA SER A 38 -2.20 8.82 -0.07
C SER A 38 -2.26 7.29 -0.14
N ILE A 39 -3.43 6.75 -0.51
CA ILE A 39 -3.63 5.29 -0.59
C ILE A 39 -2.78 4.67 -1.71
N GLY A 40 -2.64 5.35 -2.86
CA GLY A 40 -1.80 4.88 -3.95
C GLY A 40 -0.33 4.78 -3.55
N VAL A 41 0.20 5.81 -2.89
CA VAL A 41 1.57 5.85 -2.38
C VAL A 41 1.77 4.80 -1.29
N VAL A 42 0.88 4.71 -0.31
CA VAL A 42 0.95 3.70 0.76
C VAL A 42 0.94 2.29 0.17
N ASN A 43 0.02 1.97 -0.76
CA ASN A 43 -0.05 0.64 -1.37
C ASN A 43 1.25 0.26 -2.11
N ARG A 44 1.85 1.21 -2.84
CA ARG A 44 3.11 0.97 -3.55
C ARG A 44 4.29 0.83 -2.59
N SER A 45 4.37 1.68 -1.57
CA SER A 45 5.39 1.60 -0.53
C SER A 45 5.32 0.27 0.20
N VAL A 46 4.11 -0.23 0.51
CA VAL A 46 3.93 -1.56 1.12
C VAL A 46 4.49 -2.65 0.21
N LEU A 47 4.13 -2.68 -1.07
CA LEU A 47 4.62 -3.70 -2.01
C LEU A 47 6.13 -3.63 -2.23
N PHE A 48 6.68 -2.43 -2.40
CA PHE A 48 8.10 -2.22 -2.64
C PHE A 48 8.94 -2.59 -1.41
N SER A 49 8.50 -2.19 -0.21
CA SER A 49 9.15 -2.59 1.04
C SER A 49 9.16 -4.11 1.21
N PHE A 50 8.11 -4.82 0.77
CA PHE A 50 8.11 -6.28 0.80
C PHE A 50 9.06 -6.88 -0.23
N GLU A 51 8.99 -6.49 -1.52
CA GLU A 51 9.86 -7.02 -2.57
C GLU A 51 11.36 -6.76 -2.31
N ASP A 52 11.71 -5.55 -1.86
CA ASP A 52 13.09 -5.16 -1.53
C ASP A 52 13.58 -5.85 -0.24
N SER A 53 12.72 -5.98 0.78
CA SER A 53 13.07 -6.73 2.00
C SER A 53 13.31 -8.20 1.70
N PHE A 54 12.45 -8.86 0.92
CA PHE A 54 12.57 -10.31 0.71
C PHE A 54 13.76 -10.69 -0.17
N THR A 55 14.02 -9.95 -1.26
CA THR A 55 15.17 -10.23 -2.15
C THR A 55 16.50 -10.11 -1.41
N ARG A 56 16.56 -9.23 -0.41
CA ARG A 56 17.75 -9.02 0.43
C ARG A 56 17.88 -10.04 1.57
N VAL A 57 16.78 -10.65 2.05
CA VAL A 57 16.79 -11.65 3.14
C VAL A 57 17.24 -13.02 2.66
N THR A 58 16.84 -13.44 1.46
CA THR A 58 17.06 -14.82 0.98
C THR A 58 18.39 -15.02 0.26
N GLY A 59 19.12 -13.94 -0.04
CA GLY A 59 20.40 -14.02 -0.76
C GLY A 59 20.26 -14.78 -2.09
N LYS A 60 21.19 -15.70 -2.36
CA LYS A 60 21.23 -16.56 -3.55
C LYS A 60 20.29 -17.79 -3.45
N ALA A 61 19.58 -17.99 -2.34
CA ALA A 61 18.66 -19.11 -2.20
C ALA A 61 17.46 -18.94 -3.14
N LYS A 62 17.26 -19.91 -4.03
CA LYS A 62 16.17 -19.90 -5.02
C LYS A 62 14.98 -20.78 -4.61
N LEU A 63 15.21 -21.76 -3.73
CA LEU A 63 14.20 -22.66 -3.20
C LEU A 63 14.31 -22.74 -1.67
N GLN A 64 13.20 -23.06 -1.02
CA GLN A 64 13.10 -23.24 0.42
C GLN A 64 12.27 -24.49 0.71
N VAL A 65 12.76 -25.32 1.64
CA VAL A 65 12.04 -26.46 2.18
C VAL A 65 11.47 -26.09 3.54
N THR A 66 10.17 -26.26 3.71
CA THR A 66 9.45 -25.99 4.96
C THR A 66 8.61 -27.20 5.38
N GLY A 67 8.38 -27.33 6.68
CA GLY A 67 7.58 -28.41 7.27
C GLY A 67 6.53 -27.89 8.25
N ALA A 68 6.19 -28.72 9.24
CA ALA A 68 5.27 -28.35 10.32
C ALA A 68 5.81 -27.18 11.16
N GLN A 69 4.90 -26.46 11.84
CA GLN A 69 5.23 -25.29 12.67
C GLN A 69 6.24 -25.55 13.81
N SER A 70 6.44 -26.81 14.22
CA SER A 70 7.41 -27.21 15.25
C SER A 70 8.81 -27.54 14.69
N GLY A 71 9.07 -27.16 13.44
CA GLY A 71 10.27 -27.53 12.71
C GLY A 71 10.29 -29.02 12.34
N PHE A 72 11.40 -29.45 11.73
CA PHE A 72 11.60 -30.80 11.25
C PHE A 72 13.03 -31.30 11.52
N PRO A 73 13.26 -32.63 11.50
CA PRO A 73 14.56 -33.20 11.82
C PRO A 73 15.65 -32.71 10.85
N GLU A 74 16.80 -32.33 11.41
CA GLU A 74 17.95 -31.83 10.62
C GLU A 74 18.51 -32.88 9.64
N GLY A 75 18.28 -34.18 9.88
CA GLY A 75 18.69 -35.25 8.97
C GLY A 75 18.05 -35.20 7.58
N LEU A 76 17.04 -34.35 7.36
CA LEU A 76 16.52 -34.05 6.03
C LEU A 76 17.47 -33.16 5.21
N LEU A 77 18.36 -32.42 5.86
CA LEU A 77 19.35 -31.56 5.21
C LEU A 77 20.23 -32.36 4.25
N GLU A 78 20.74 -33.51 4.70
CA GLU A 78 21.58 -34.38 3.88
C GLU A 78 20.84 -34.90 2.64
N LYS A 79 19.55 -35.22 2.79
CA LYS A 79 18.72 -35.64 1.64
C LYS A 79 18.57 -34.53 0.61
N VAL A 80 18.35 -33.29 1.05
CA VAL A 80 18.22 -32.12 0.17
C VAL A 80 19.56 -31.77 -0.49
N GLN A 81 20.67 -31.80 0.26
CA GLN A 81 22.02 -31.55 -0.26
C GLN A 81 22.45 -32.56 -1.33
N ASN A 82 21.98 -33.81 -1.23
CA ASN A 82 22.31 -34.89 -2.18
C ASN A 82 21.47 -34.86 -3.47
N VAL A 83 20.48 -33.97 -3.60
CA VAL A 83 19.67 -33.86 -4.82
C VAL A 83 20.49 -33.23 -5.96
N SER A 84 20.44 -33.86 -7.14
CA SER A 84 21.09 -33.32 -8.34
C SER A 84 20.56 -31.92 -8.67
N GLY A 85 21.48 -30.97 -8.88
CA GLY A 85 21.19 -29.56 -9.16
C GLY A 85 21.22 -28.63 -7.94
N VAL A 86 21.29 -29.19 -6.72
CA VAL A 86 21.55 -28.42 -5.50
C VAL A 86 23.05 -28.11 -5.40
N GLU A 87 23.38 -26.84 -5.12
CA GLU A 87 24.76 -26.40 -4.85
C GLU A 87 25.01 -26.40 -3.35
N TYR A 88 24.23 -25.63 -2.60
CA TYR A 88 24.24 -25.58 -1.14
C TYR A 88 22.82 -25.66 -0.57
N ALA A 89 22.65 -26.49 0.45
CA ALA A 89 21.48 -26.53 1.31
C ALA A 89 21.91 -26.05 2.71
N VAL A 90 21.28 -24.98 3.19
CA VAL A 90 21.62 -24.35 4.47
C VAL A 90 20.48 -24.53 5.46
N PRO A 91 20.72 -25.14 6.63
CA PRO A 91 19.72 -25.25 7.67
C PRO A 91 19.54 -23.91 8.38
N VAL A 92 18.29 -23.58 8.72
CA VAL A 92 17.97 -22.31 9.39
C VAL A 92 16.99 -22.57 10.53
N ILE A 93 17.30 -21.95 11.67
CA ILE A 93 16.40 -21.82 12.80
C ILE A 93 15.96 -20.37 12.90
N GLU A 94 14.66 -20.15 12.96
CA GLU A 94 14.05 -18.84 13.12
C GLU A 94 13.27 -18.85 14.43
N THR A 95 13.65 -17.96 15.34
CA THR A 95 13.00 -17.88 16.66
C THR A 95 12.99 -16.46 17.19
N ASP A 96 11.93 -16.12 17.90
CA ASP A 96 11.83 -14.85 18.60
C ASP A 96 12.41 -14.98 20.01
N GLY A 97 13.35 -14.10 20.35
CA GLY A 97 13.84 -13.89 21.71
C GLY A 97 13.23 -12.61 22.29
N MET A 98 13.04 -12.56 23.61
CA MET A 98 12.66 -11.31 24.28
C MET A 98 13.81 -10.77 25.13
N LEU A 99 14.27 -9.55 24.88
CA LEU A 99 15.29 -8.92 25.72
C LEU A 99 14.72 -8.58 27.10
N VAL A 100 15.41 -9.02 28.15
CA VAL A 100 15.02 -8.74 29.54
C VAL A 100 15.34 -7.30 29.92
N GLU A 101 16.46 -6.79 29.38
CA GLU A 101 16.95 -5.43 29.58
C GLU A 101 17.21 -4.84 28.20
N GLY A 102 16.26 -4.04 27.71
CA GLY A 102 16.30 -3.41 26.40
C GLY A 102 15.17 -2.41 26.24
N LYS A 103 15.39 -1.38 25.41
CA LYS A 103 14.35 -0.45 24.97
C LYS A 103 13.34 -1.19 24.11
N GLU A 104 13.81 -2.08 23.25
CA GLU A 104 12.97 -3.06 22.54
C GLU A 104 12.91 -4.41 23.26
N ARG A 105 11.69 -4.96 23.36
CA ARG A 105 11.45 -6.21 24.09
C ARG A 105 11.57 -7.46 23.24
N SER A 106 11.52 -7.39 21.91
CA SER A 106 11.58 -8.55 21.02
C SER A 106 12.76 -8.41 20.06
N VAL A 107 13.45 -9.51 19.80
CA VAL A 107 14.55 -9.63 18.84
C VAL A 107 14.36 -10.93 18.06
N MET A 108 14.48 -10.87 16.73
CA MET A 108 14.54 -12.10 15.95
C MET A 108 15.95 -12.67 16.01
N ILE A 109 16.03 -13.97 16.32
CA ILE A 109 17.28 -14.71 16.40
C ILE A 109 17.28 -15.75 15.28
N LEU A 110 18.29 -15.65 14.42
CA LEU A 110 18.52 -16.57 13.34
C LEU A 110 19.67 -17.51 13.71
N GLY A 111 19.38 -18.80 13.83
CA GLY A 111 20.38 -19.86 13.96
C GLY A 111 20.79 -20.37 12.60
N VAL A 112 22.04 -20.17 12.21
CA VAL A 112 22.57 -20.60 10.90
C VAL A 112 23.90 -21.30 11.06
N ASP A 113 24.21 -22.19 10.12
CA ASP A 113 25.58 -22.67 9.97
C ASP A 113 26.41 -21.56 9.31
N VAL A 114 27.12 -20.83 10.16
CA VAL A 114 27.90 -19.64 9.81
C VAL A 114 28.99 -19.94 8.76
N LEU A 115 29.48 -21.18 8.67
CA LEU A 115 30.50 -21.56 7.68
C LEU A 115 29.89 -21.73 6.27
N VAL A 116 28.68 -22.29 6.19
CA VAL A 116 27.99 -22.57 4.92
C VAL A 116 27.11 -21.40 4.47
N ASP A 117 26.53 -20.65 5.42
CA ASP A 117 25.58 -19.57 5.13
C ASP A 117 26.23 -18.42 4.34
N THR A 118 27.53 -18.16 4.52
CA THR A 118 28.29 -17.16 3.74
C THR A 118 28.32 -17.44 2.23
N GLN A 119 28.07 -18.69 1.81
CA GLN A 119 27.98 -19.05 0.39
C GLN A 119 26.61 -18.74 -0.22
N VAL A 120 25.56 -18.75 0.62
CA VAL A 120 24.17 -18.53 0.20
C VAL A 120 23.74 -17.08 0.43
N ARG A 121 24.32 -16.41 1.42
CA ARG A 121 23.92 -15.09 1.88
C ARG A 121 25.13 -14.15 2.00
N ASP A 122 24.95 -12.90 1.58
CA ASP A 122 26.02 -11.89 1.54
C ASP A 122 26.22 -11.20 2.90
N TYR A 123 26.54 -11.94 3.98
CA TYR A 123 27.12 -11.35 5.21
C TYR A 123 28.51 -11.93 5.38
N SER A 124 29.53 -11.13 5.11
CA SER A 124 30.90 -11.55 5.41
C SER A 124 31.17 -11.34 6.91
N LEU A 125 31.49 -12.41 7.63
CA LEU A 125 31.92 -12.37 9.04
C LEU A 125 33.38 -11.94 9.19
N THR A 126 34.06 -11.69 8.07
CA THR A 126 35.45 -11.27 7.99
C THR A 126 35.59 -10.16 6.95
N GLY A 127 36.19 -9.02 7.32
CA GLY A 127 36.36 -7.86 6.43
C GLY A 127 35.48 -6.67 6.80
N GLU A 128 35.26 -5.75 5.87
CA GLU A 128 34.57 -4.45 6.10
C GLU A 128 33.08 -4.58 6.50
N SER A 129 32.46 -5.76 6.36
CA SER A 129 31.02 -5.99 6.60
C SER A 129 30.65 -6.49 8.01
N ALA A 130 31.61 -6.91 8.84
CA ALA A 130 31.35 -7.29 10.23
C ALA A 130 32.59 -7.18 11.12
N ASP A 131 32.43 -6.63 12.32
CA ASP A 131 33.47 -6.65 13.34
C ASP A 131 33.29 -7.89 14.22
N VAL A 132 33.86 -9.02 13.77
CA VAL A 132 33.92 -10.28 14.52
C VAL A 132 35.38 -10.56 14.86
N PRO A 133 35.85 -10.22 16.07
CA PRO A 133 37.27 -10.31 16.42
C PRO A 133 37.82 -11.73 16.43
N ASP A 134 36.98 -12.74 16.70
CA ASP A 134 37.38 -14.15 16.70
C ASP A 134 36.22 -15.07 16.26
N PRO A 135 36.16 -15.42 14.96
CA PRO A 135 35.13 -16.31 14.41
C PRO A 135 35.14 -17.73 15.01
N LEU A 136 36.31 -18.22 15.44
CA LEU A 136 36.42 -19.56 16.04
C LEU A 136 35.87 -19.56 17.46
N LEU A 137 36.12 -18.51 18.22
CA LEU A 137 35.53 -18.34 19.55
C LEU A 137 34.01 -18.19 19.49
N PHE A 138 33.49 -17.53 18.44
CA PHE A 138 32.04 -17.44 18.20
C PHE A 138 31.42 -18.84 18.05
N LEU A 139 32.00 -19.70 17.20
CA LEU A 139 31.51 -21.06 16.96
C LEU A 139 31.70 -21.99 18.18
N ALA A 140 32.79 -21.82 18.94
CA ALA A 140 33.12 -22.70 20.05
C ALA A 140 32.25 -22.47 21.31
N LYS A 141 31.56 -21.33 21.41
CA LYS A 141 30.85 -20.90 22.62
C LYS A 141 29.33 -20.83 22.36
N PRO A 142 28.52 -21.64 23.07
CA PRO A 142 27.07 -21.68 22.86
C PRO A 142 26.33 -20.42 23.34
N ASP A 143 27.00 -19.54 24.08
CA ASP A 143 26.48 -18.24 24.50
C ASP A 143 26.81 -17.10 23.52
N SER A 144 27.50 -17.38 22.41
CA SER A 144 27.85 -16.36 21.42
C SER A 144 26.65 -15.91 20.60
N ILE A 145 26.51 -14.60 20.43
CA ILE A 145 25.50 -13.98 19.56
C ILE A 145 26.12 -12.80 18.80
N LEU A 146 25.75 -12.66 17.53
CA LEU A 146 26.04 -11.48 16.72
C LEU A 146 24.79 -10.62 16.70
N VAL A 147 24.96 -9.30 16.76
CA VAL A 147 23.85 -8.36 16.64
C VAL A 147 24.10 -7.40 15.50
N THR A 148 23.04 -6.89 14.90
CA THR A 148 23.17 -5.86 13.86
C THR A 148 23.59 -4.52 14.44
N LYS A 149 24.35 -3.72 13.68
CA LYS A 149 24.84 -2.39 14.08
C LYS A 149 23.72 -1.46 14.48
N THR A 150 22.62 -1.48 13.72
CA THR A 150 21.41 -0.70 14.03
C THR A 150 20.81 -1.06 15.39
N MET A 151 20.83 -2.35 15.76
CA MET A 151 20.41 -2.82 17.09
C MET A 151 21.38 -2.37 18.17
N ALA A 152 22.69 -2.51 17.91
CA ALA A 152 23.73 -2.13 18.85
C ALA A 152 23.70 -0.63 19.17
N ASP A 153 23.59 0.23 18.17
CA ASP A 153 23.53 1.69 18.34
C ASP A 153 22.26 2.12 19.10
N ARG A 154 21.12 1.46 18.83
CA ARG A 154 19.82 1.77 19.44
C ARG A 154 19.76 1.38 20.92
N GLU A 155 20.21 0.18 21.23
CA GLU A 155 20.22 -0.39 22.60
C GLU A 155 21.46 0.03 23.40
N GLY A 156 22.45 0.64 22.74
CA GLY A 156 23.74 0.98 23.35
C GLY A 156 24.60 -0.26 23.65
N PHE A 157 24.39 -1.35 22.90
CA PHE A 157 25.17 -2.56 23.07
C PHE A 157 26.60 -2.39 22.57
N ARG A 158 27.53 -2.99 23.31
CA ARG A 158 28.95 -3.01 22.96
C ARG A 158 29.41 -4.44 22.71
N LEU A 159 30.49 -4.56 21.94
CA LEU A 159 31.17 -5.84 21.77
C LEU A 159 31.58 -6.40 23.14
N ASP A 160 31.47 -7.71 23.28
CA ASP A 160 31.73 -8.48 24.50
C ASP A 160 30.79 -8.24 25.69
N GLN A 161 29.75 -7.42 25.51
CA GLN A 161 28.70 -7.23 26.50
C GLN A 161 27.83 -8.49 26.65
N LYS A 162 27.36 -8.75 27.87
CA LYS A 162 26.37 -9.78 28.16
C LYS A 162 24.96 -9.19 28.04
N ILE A 163 24.08 -9.89 27.33
CA ILE A 163 22.66 -9.57 27.21
C ILE A 163 21.82 -10.73 27.73
N ARG A 164 20.67 -10.43 28.32
CA ARG A 164 19.74 -11.43 28.84
C ARG A 164 18.54 -11.52 27.92
N VAL A 165 18.29 -12.72 27.40
CA VAL A 165 17.18 -12.99 26.49
C VAL A 165 16.31 -14.06 27.13
N GLN A 166 15.03 -13.75 27.28
CA GLN A 166 13.99 -14.71 27.61
C GLN A 166 13.76 -15.62 26.39
N THR A 167 14.03 -16.91 26.60
CA THR A 167 13.80 -17.98 25.63
C THR A 167 12.66 -18.87 26.12
N VAL A 168 12.27 -19.84 25.29
CA VAL A 168 11.31 -20.89 25.67
C VAL A 168 11.80 -21.79 26.82
N GLU A 169 13.12 -21.87 27.03
CA GLU A 169 13.73 -22.61 28.14
C GLU A 169 14.01 -21.73 29.37
N GLY A 170 13.56 -20.47 29.36
CA GLY A 170 13.80 -19.49 30.41
C GLY A 170 14.79 -18.39 30.01
N ILE A 171 15.20 -17.58 30.98
CA ILE A 171 16.15 -16.48 30.73
C ILE A 171 17.55 -17.06 30.52
N LYS A 172 18.12 -16.87 29.32
CA LYS A 172 19.51 -17.20 29.01
C LYS A 172 20.34 -15.93 28.85
N THR A 173 21.63 -16.03 29.15
CA THR A 173 22.58 -14.94 28.97
C THR A 173 23.45 -15.24 27.76
N PHE A 174 23.50 -14.30 26.82
CA PHE A 174 24.33 -14.37 25.63
C PHE A 174 25.39 -13.27 25.67
N ARG A 175 26.54 -13.49 25.03
CA ARG A 175 27.60 -12.51 24.89
C ARG A 175 27.71 -12.06 23.45
N ILE A 176 27.67 -10.76 23.24
CA ILE A 176 27.79 -10.16 21.91
C ILE A 176 29.22 -10.32 21.44
N ARG A 177 29.47 -11.21 20.48
CA ARG A 177 30.83 -11.48 19.97
C ARG A 177 31.15 -10.78 18.66
N GLY A 178 30.17 -10.12 18.07
CA GLY A 178 30.39 -9.29 16.89
C GLY A 178 29.17 -8.45 16.53
N ILE A 179 29.45 -7.43 15.73
CA ILE A 179 28.44 -6.49 15.24
C ILE A 179 28.41 -6.57 13.70
N LEU A 180 27.25 -6.92 13.16
CA LEU A 180 27.00 -7.06 11.73
C LEU A 180 26.61 -5.70 11.14
N ASN A 181 27.20 -5.30 10.01
CA ASN A 181 26.73 -4.12 9.29
C ASN A 181 25.32 -4.36 8.71
N PRO A 182 24.52 -3.30 8.51
CA PRO A 182 23.16 -3.42 8.01
C PRO A 182 23.13 -3.69 6.49
N GLU A 183 23.57 -4.89 6.09
CA GLU A 183 23.54 -5.40 4.72
C GLU A 183 22.66 -6.66 4.66
N GLY A 184 21.94 -6.87 3.54
CA GLY A 184 21.01 -7.99 3.35
C GLY A 184 19.79 -8.07 4.33
N PRO A 185 19.51 -9.21 5.01
CA PRO A 185 18.42 -9.46 5.94
C PRO A 185 18.49 -8.54 7.13
N ALA A 186 19.70 -8.17 7.58
CA ALA A 186 19.87 -7.18 8.63
C ALA A 186 19.15 -5.87 8.26
N LYS A 187 19.25 -5.43 7.01
CA LYS A 187 18.56 -4.23 6.52
C LYS A 187 17.06 -4.46 6.32
N ALA A 188 16.69 -5.60 5.72
CA ALA A 188 15.31 -5.97 5.44
C ALA A 188 14.46 -6.29 6.68
N MET A 189 15.10 -6.54 7.83
CA MET A 189 14.44 -6.73 9.12
C MET A 189 14.54 -5.49 10.02
N GLY A 190 14.82 -4.33 9.41
CA GLY A 190 15.04 -3.03 10.05
C GLY A 190 16.10 -3.01 11.15
N GLY A 191 17.09 -3.88 11.01
CA GLY A 191 18.24 -3.93 11.88
C GLY A 191 17.92 -4.35 13.30
N ASN A 192 16.92 -5.22 13.50
CA ASN A 192 16.65 -5.90 14.77
C ASN A 192 16.82 -7.43 14.64
N LEU A 193 17.94 -7.82 14.04
CA LEU A 193 18.34 -9.19 13.83
C LEU A 193 19.54 -9.51 14.72
N ALA A 194 19.50 -10.68 15.33
CA ALA A 194 20.64 -11.31 15.96
C ALA A 194 20.90 -12.68 15.31
N VAL A 195 22.16 -13.06 15.21
CA VAL A 195 22.60 -14.30 14.56
C VAL A 195 23.37 -15.15 15.55
N MET A 196 23.05 -16.43 15.58
CA MET A 196 23.73 -17.45 16.38
C MET A 196 24.19 -18.58 15.47
N ASP A 197 25.21 -19.30 15.93
CA ASP A 197 25.50 -20.61 15.37
C ASP A 197 24.28 -21.53 15.54
N ILE A 198 24.01 -22.38 14.55
CA ILE A 198 22.84 -23.24 14.55
C ILE A 198 22.82 -24.20 15.75
N TYR A 199 23.95 -24.75 16.15
CA TYR A 199 24.04 -25.63 17.32
C TYR A 199 23.74 -24.86 18.61
N ALA A 200 24.28 -23.65 18.72
CA ALA A 200 23.99 -22.76 19.84
C ALA A 200 22.49 -22.41 19.90
N ALA A 201 21.86 -22.12 18.77
CA ALA A 201 20.43 -21.83 18.67
C ALA A 201 19.56 -23.05 19.04
N GLN A 202 19.90 -24.25 18.57
CA GLN A 202 19.20 -25.48 18.94
C GLN A 202 19.20 -25.71 20.46
N MET A 203 20.36 -25.53 21.09
CA MET A 203 20.53 -25.67 22.54
C MET A 203 19.87 -24.52 23.32
N ALA A 204 19.88 -23.31 22.78
CA ALA A 204 19.29 -22.14 23.42
C ALA A 204 17.75 -22.19 23.45
N PHE A 205 17.13 -22.69 22.38
CA PHE A 205 15.69 -22.61 22.13
C PHE A 205 14.98 -23.98 22.10
N GLY A 206 15.59 -25.02 22.65
CA GLY A 206 14.96 -26.34 22.77
C GLY A 206 14.68 -27.05 21.43
N LYS A 207 15.45 -26.72 20.38
CA LYS A 207 15.30 -27.30 19.02
C LYS A 207 16.38 -28.33 18.71
N LYS A 208 16.85 -29.09 19.70
CA LYS A 208 17.91 -30.09 19.52
C LYS A 208 17.57 -31.07 18.37
N GLY A 209 18.43 -31.11 17.35
CA GLY A 209 18.28 -31.97 16.17
C GLY A 209 17.13 -31.55 15.23
N ARG A 210 16.59 -30.34 15.39
CA ARG A 210 15.48 -29.79 14.59
C ARG A 210 15.84 -28.43 14.00
N ILE A 211 15.26 -28.15 12.84
CA ILE A 211 15.41 -26.92 12.08
C ILE A 211 14.05 -26.47 11.55
N ASP A 212 13.88 -25.17 11.25
CA ASP A 212 12.59 -24.62 10.82
C ASP A 212 12.45 -24.58 9.30
N ARG A 213 13.56 -24.36 8.60
CA ARG A 213 13.63 -24.39 7.14
C ARG A 213 15.01 -24.81 6.64
N ILE A 214 15.06 -25.20 5.37
CA ILE A 214 16.30 -25.34 4.61
C ILE A 214 16.23 -24.38 3.43
N ASP A 215 17.22 -23.50 3.32
CA ASP A 215 17.38 -22.60 2.18
C ASP A 215 18.32 -23.24 1.16
N VAL A 216 17.91 -23.24 -0.11
CA VAL A 216 18.57 -24.03 -1.16
C VAL A 216 19.02 -23.12 -2.29
N SER A 217 20.32 -23.17 -2.59
CA SER A 217 20.93 -22.58 -3.78
C SER A 217 21.09 -23.64 -4.88
N LEU A 218 20.95 -23.19 -6.11
CA LEU A 218 21.00 -24.03 -7.31
C LEU A 218 22.33 -23.84 -8.01
N ARG A 219 22.87 -24.93 -8.57
CA ARG A 219 24.07 -24.87 -9.40
C ARG A 219 23.84 -23.96 -10.62
N PRO A 220 24.88 -23.28 -11.12
CA PRO A 220 24.75 -22.42 -12.29
C PRO A 220 24.22 -23.20 -13.50
N GLY A 221 23.14 -22.72 -14.12
CA GLY A 221 22.55 -23.30 -15.33
C GLY A 221 21.41 -24.30 -15.10
N GLU A 222 21.11 -24.67 -13.86
CA GLU A 222 19.99 -25.58 -13.55
C GLU A 222 18.62 -24.90 -13.63
N GLU A 223 17.61 -25.65 -14.08
CA GLU A 223 16.22 -25.18 -14.16
C GLU A 223 15.52 -25.30 -12.79
N LEU A 224 15.00 -24.17 -12.28
CA LEU A 224 14.35 -24.06 -10.97
C LEU A 224 13.26 -25.13 -10.73
N GLU A 225 12.34 -25.29 -11.67
CA GLU A 225 11.18 -26.18 -11.51
C GLU A 225 11.56 -27.66 -11.60
N SER A 226 12.61 -27.98 -12.36
CA SER A 226 13.17 -29.34 -12.41
C SER A 226 13.76 -29.72 -11.05
N VAL A 227 14.60 -28.85 -10.47
CA VAL A 227 15.22 -29.11 -9.16
C VAL A 227 14.16 -29.11 -8.05
N ARG A 228 13.15 -28.21 -8.11
CA ARG A 228 12.03 -28.20 -7.17
C ARG A 228 11.31 -29.55 -7.11
N LYS A 229 11.00 -30.13 -8.27
CA LYS A 229 10.35 -31.45 -8.34
C LYS A 229 11.25 -32.56 -7.81
N SER A 230 12.54 -32.51 -8.12
CA SER A 230 13.52 -33.48 -7.61
C SER A 230 13.64 -33.43 -6.08
N ILE A 231 13.69 -32.24 -5.48
CA ILE A 231 13.69 -32.08 -4.02
C ILE A 231 12.37 -32.57 -3.41
N ALA A 232 11.23 -32.21 -4.02
CA ALA A 232 9.93 -32.66 -3.54
C ALA A 232 9.76 -34.19 -3.59
N ALA A 233 10.35 -34.85 -4.61
CA ALA A 233 10.33 -36.31 -4.73
C ALA A 233 11.28 -37.01 -3.73
N ALA A 234 12.37 -36.36 -3.33
CA ALA A 234 13.33 -36.89 -2.37
C ALA A 234 12.85 -36.78 -0.91
N LEU A 235 11.88 -35.89 -0.63
CA LEU A 235 11.34 -35.65 0.70
C LEU A 235 10.11 -36.54 0.98
N PRO A 236 9.89 -36.96 2.24
CA PRO A 236 8.65 -37.62 2.64
C PRO A 236 7.43 -36.71 2.40
N GLY A 237 6.23 -37.29 2.32
CA GLY A 237 5.00 -36.49 2.29
C GLY A 237 4.89 -35.55 3.51
N GLY A 238 4.41 -34.33 3.28
CA GLY A 238 4.19 -33.32 4.34
C GLY A 238 5.17 -32.14 4.36
N TYR A 239 6.20 -32.13 3.49
CA TYR A 239 7.09 -30.99 3.31
C TYR A 239 6.72 -30.21 2.05
N MET A 240 6.82 -28.89 2.13
CA MET A 240 6.58 -27.98 1.01
C MET A 240 7.91 -27.44 0.51
N VAL A 241 8.16 -27.63 -0.79
CA VAL A 241 9.26 -27.03 -1.52
C VAL A 241 8.69 -25.95 -2.40
N ASP A 242 9.03 -24.70 -2.11
CA ASP A 242 8.63 -23.56 -2.92
C ASP A 242 9.78 -22.58 -3.05
N THR A 243 9.65 -21.65 -3.97
CA THR A 243 10.44 -20.43 -3.95
C THR A 243 10.16 -19.68 -2.64
N PRO A 244 11.14 -18.97 -2.06
CA PRO A 244 10.87 -18.06 -0.96
C PRO A 244 9.74 -17.06 -1.29
N ALA A 245 9.58 -16.69 -2.57
CA ALA A 245 8.49 -15.88 -3.10
C ALA A 245 7.12 -16.58 -3.19
N GLY A 246 7.05 -17.90 -3.14
CA GLY A 246 5.79 -18.66 -3.24
C GLY A 246 4.89 -18.47 -2.01
N ARG A 247 5.49 -18.29 -0.82
CA ARG A 247 4.76 -17.89 0.40
C ARG A 247 4.35 -16.42 0.35
N THR A 248 5.12 -15.59 -0.34
CA THR A 248 4.75 -14.21 -0.65
C THR A 248 3.47 -14.17 -1.47
N ARG A 249 3.15 -15.12 -2.37
CA ARG A 249 1.87 -15.09 -3.10
C ARG A 249 0.64 -15.15 -2.20
N GLN A 250 0.69 -15.87 -1.08
CA GLN A 250 -0.44 -15.95 -0.15
C GLN A 250 -0.61 -14.64 0.64
N VAL A 251 0.51 -14.04 1.04
CA VAL A 251 0.56 -12.72 1.70
C VAL A 251 0.20 -11.59 0.72
N GLU A 252 0.67 -11.66 -0.52
CA GLU A 252 0.34 -10.77 -1.65
C GLU A 252 -1.13 -10.88 -2.01
N THR A 253 -1.71 -12.09 -1.98
CA THR A 253 -3.16 -12.29 -2.16
C THR A 253 -3.96 -11.71 -0.99
N MET A 254 -3.43 -11.75 0.23
CA MET A 254 -4.08 -11.13 1.40
C MET A 254 -3.97 -9.59 1.36
N ILE A 255 -2.80 -9.07 1.03
CA ILE A 255 -2.52 -7.65 0.91
C ILE A 255 -3.30 -7.05 -0.25
N SER A 256 -3.31 -7.68 -1.42
CA SER A 256 -4.11 -7.22 -2.58
C SER A 256 -5.60 -7.14 -2.26
N LYS A 257 -6.13 -8.02 -1.39
CA LYS A 257 -7.51 -7.92 -0.88
C LYS A 257 -7.72 -6.67 0.00
N PHE A 258 -6.80 -6.36 0.92
CA PHE A 258 -6.86 -5.13 1.71
C PHE A 258 -6.68 -3.87 0.84
N GLN A 259 -5.77 -3.90 -0.12
CA GLN A 259 -5.53 -2.79 -1.06
C GLN A 259 -6.77 -2.50 -1.93
N ASN A 260 -7.46 -3.53 -2.40
CA ASN A 260 -8.73 -3.37 -3.11
C ASN A 260 -9.80 -2.70 -2.22
N GLY A 261 -9.82 -3.02 -0.92
CA GLY A 261 -10.66 -2.34 0.07
C GLY A 261 -10.31 -0.86 0.24
N PHE A 262 -9.03 -0.50 0.37
CA PHE A 262 -8.63 0.91 0.50
C PHE A 262 -8.86 1.71 -0.79
N ASN A 263 -8.59 1.13 -1.96
CA ASN A 263 -8.90 1.75 -3.25
C ASN A 263 -10.39 2.08 -3.38
N LEU A 264 -11.27 1.24 -2.82
CA LEU A 264 -12.70 1.50 -2.78
C LEU A 264 -13.00 2.79 -2.01
N ILE A 265 -12.45 2.94 -0.80
CA ILE A 265 -12.62 4.15 0.02
C ILE A 265 -12.10 5.39 -0.72
N SER A 266 -10.96 5.30 -1.41
CA SER A 266 -10.45 6.39 -2.26
C SER A 266 -11.45 6.81 -3.33
N TYR A 267 -12.05 5.84 -4.04
CA TYR A 267 -13.04 6.13 -5.08
C TYR A 267 -14.31 6.75 -4.48
N LEU A 268 -14.76 6.28 -3.31
CA LEU A 268 -15.88 6.90 -2.59
C LEU A 268 -15.56 8.37 -2.23
N ALA A 269 -14.33 8.67 -1.82
CA ALA A 269 -13.92 10.04 -1.47
C ALA A 269 -13.95 10.99 -2.68
N ILE A 270 -13.47 10.55 -3.85
CA ILE A 270 -13.62 11.32 -5.11
C ILE A 270 -15.09 11.55 -5.41
N PHE A 271 -15.91 10.52 -5.27
CA PHE A 271 -17.33 10.59 -5.58
C PHE A 271 -18.04 11.61 -4.68
N VAL A 272 -17.76 11.61 -3.38
CA VAL A 272 -18.26 12.64 -2.44
C VAL A 272 -17.78 14.03 -2.85
N GLY A 273 -16.51 14.18 -3.23
CA GLY A 273 -15.97 15.43 -3.77
C GLY A 273 -16.72 15.89 -5.03
N MET A 274 -16.99 14.97 -5.96
CA MET A 274 -17.76 15.21 -7.18
C MET A 274 -19.17 15.71 -6.86
N TYR A 275 -19.84 15.10 -5.87
CA TYR A 275 -21.16 15.50 -5.41
C TYR A 275 -21.17 16.92 -4.79
N LEU A 276 -20.14 17.26 -4.01
CA LEU A 276 -20.01 18.61 -3.45
C LEU A 276 -19.85 19.67 -4.55
N ILE A 277 -19.10 19.38 -5.61
CA ILE A 277 -18.96 20.26 -6.77
C ILE A 277 -20.30 20.39 -7.49
N TYR A 278 -20.97 19.27 -7.75
CA TYR A 278 -22.28 19.26 -8.39
C TYR A 278 -23.25 20.19 -7.65
N ASN A 279 -23.33 20.08 -6.32
CA ASN A 279 -24.18 20.94 -5.50
C ASN A 279 -23.74 22.40 -5.53
N ALA A 280 -22.43 22.67 -5.42
CA ALA A 280 -21.91 24.03 -5.46
C ALA A 280 -22.22 24.72 -6.80
N VAL A 281 -22.01 24.02 -7.92
CA VAL A 281 -22.30 24.55 -9.27
C VAL A 281 -23.81 24.68 -9.48
N SER A 282 -24.61 23.73 -9.02
CA SER A 282 -26.08 23.81 -9.12
C SER A 282 -26.64 25.03 -8.39
N ILE A 283 -26.17 25.30 -7.17
CA ILE A 283 -26.54 26.49 -6.42
C ILE A 283 -26.04 27.76 -7.14
N SER A 284 -24.80 27.75 -7.64
CA SER A 284 -24.25 28.88 -8.41
C SER A 284 -25.12 29.22 -9.63
N VAL A 285 -25.60 28.20 -10.36
CA VAL A 285 -26.50 28.36 -11.50
C VAL A 285 -27.80 29.04 -11.12
N VAL A 286 -28.43 28.63 -10.01
CA VAL A 286 -29.68 29.23 -9.52
C VAL A 286 -29.46 30.71 -9.21
N HIS A 287 -28.35 31.03 -8.53
CA HIS A 287 -28.03 32.40 -8.13
C HIS A 287 -27.63 33.29 -9.30
N ARG A 288 -27.06 32.73 -10.37
CA ARG A 288 -26.63 33.43 -11.59
C ARG A 288 -27.67 33.39 -12.71
N ARG A 289 -28.88 32.92 -12.45
CA ARG A 289 -29.94 32.74 -13.46
C ARG A 289 -30.23 34.03 -14.25
N ARG A 290 -30.32 35.18 -13.57
CA ARG A 290 -30.57 36.48 -14.20
C ARG A 290 -29.40 36.91 -15.09
N GLU A 291 -28.17 36.73 -14.64
CA GLU A 291 -26.96 37.01 -15.40
C GLU A 291 -26.87 36.14 -16.67
N ILE A 292 -27.14 34.84 -16.53
CA ILE A 292 -27.17 33.88 -17.65
C ILE A 292 -28.27 34.28 -18.65
N GLY A 293 -29.44 34.71 -18.16
CA GLY A 293 -30.53 35.21 -18.98
C GLY A 293 -30.16 36.43 -19.81
N ILE A 294 -29.46 37.41 -19.21
CA ILE A 294 -28.96 38.60 -19.89
C ILE A 294 -27.89 38.22 -20.93
N LEU A 295 -26.93 37.37 -20.58
CA LEU A 295 -25.90 36.89 -21.51
C LEU A 295 -26.53 36.20 -22.72
N ARG A 296 -27.56 35.37 -22.51
CA ARG A 296 -28.30 34.71 -23.60
C ARG A 296 -29.12 35.68 -24.44
N ALA A 297 -29.68 36.75 -23.85
CA ALA A 297 -30.38 37.80 -24.59
C ALA A 297 -29.42 38.62 -25.48
N LEU A 298 -28.17 38.78 -25.04
CA LEU A 298 -27.09 39.43 -25.79
C LEU A 298 -26.45 38.53 -26.87
N GLY A 299 -27.00 37.33 -27.11
CA GLY A 299 -26.56 36.43 -28.18
C GLY A 299 -25.55 35.35 -27.77
N CYS A 300 -25.24 35.20 -26.49
CA CYS A 300 -24.34 34.14 -26.01
C CYS A 300 -24.96 32.75 -26.24
N SER A 301 -24.21 31.87 -26.90
CA SER A 301 -24.62 30.51 -27.24
C SER A 301 -24.62 29.60 -26.02
N ARG A 302 -25.35 28.47 -26.11
CA ARG A 302 -25.37 27.45 -25.06
C ARG A 302 -23.98 26.87 -24.78
N LYS A 303 -23.16 26.73 -25.83
CA LYS A 303 -21.79 26.22 -25.73
C LYS A 303 -20.91 27.19 -24.94
N GLU A 304 -21.01 28.48 -25.18
CA GLU A 304 -20.24 29.51 -24.45
C GLU A 304 -20.56 29.54 -22.96
N ILE A 305 -21.83 29.32 -22.58
CA ILE A 305 -22.24 29.22 -21.17
C ILE A 305 -21.68 27.96 -20.52
N ILE A 306 -21.73 26.82 -21.21
CA ILE A 306 -21.13 25.57 -20.70
C ILE A 306 -19.62 25.73 -20.53
N LEU A 307 -18.95 26.35 -21.51
CA LEU A 307 -17.51 26.58 -21.50
C LEU A 307 -17.10 27.56 -20.38
N LEU A 308 -17.96 28.52 -20.05
CA LEU A 308 -17.74 29.44 -18.92
C LEU A 308 -17.69 28.68 -17.59
N PHE A 309 -18.68 27.82 -17.31
CA PHE A 309 -18.71 27.03 -16.08
C PHE A 309 -17.58 25.99 -16.04
N LEU A 310 -17.29 25.33 -17.17
CA LEU A 310 -16.15 24.41 -17.26
C LEU A 310 -14.81 25.12 -17.01
N GLY A 311 -14.63 26.33 -17.54
CA GLY A 311 -13.43 27.13 -17.30
C GLY A 311 -13.28 27.56 -15.85
N GLU A 312 -14.39 27.94 -15.20
CA GLU A 312 -14.41 28.27 -13.77
C GLU A 312 -14.05 27.05 -12.91
N THR A 313 -14.68 25.89 -13.16
CA THR A 313 -14.34 24.63 -12.49
C THR A 313 -12.90 24.20 -12.78
N LEU A 314 -12.39 24.40 -13.99
CA LEU A 314 -11.03 23.99 -14.36
C LEU A 314 -10.01 24.71 -13.48
N VAL A 315 -10.12 26.03 -13.31
CA VAL A 315 -9.21 26.81 -12.45
C VAL A 315 -9.29 26.34 -11.00
N ILE A 316 -10.50 26.15 -10.48
CA ILE A 316 -10.71 25.69 -9.10
C ILE A 316 -10.14 24.28 -8.89
N SER A 317 -10.39 23.37 -9.84
CA SER A 317 -9.97 21.97 -9.75
C SER A 317 -8.46 21.80 -9.90
N VAL A 318 -7.78 22.63 -10.70
CA VAL A 318 -6.31 22.64 -10.77
C VAL A 318 -5.71 23.01 -9.41
N VAL A 319 -6.19 24.10 -8.79
CA VAL A 319 -5.70 24.54 -7.47
C VAL A 319 -6.02 23.50 -6.40
N ALA A 320 -7.27 23.02 -6.36
CA ALA A 320 -7.71 22.03 -5.37
C ALA A 320 -7.00 20.68 -5.53
N SER A 321 -6.72 20.25 -6.76
CA SER A 321 -6.00 19.00 -7.03
C SER A 321 -4.51 19.14 -6.66
N ALA A 322 -3.89 20.29 -6.89
CA ALA A 322 -2.52 20.55 -6.43
C ALA A 322 -2.42 20.50 -4.90
N LEU A 323 -3.35 21.17 -4.21
CA LEU A 323 -3.45 21.11 -2.74
C LEU A 323 -3.72 19.69 -2.25
N GLY A 324 -4.61 18.96 -2.92
CA GLY A 324 -4.94 17.57 -2.59
C GLY A 324 -3.76 16.63 -2.77
N VAL A 325 -2.93 16.81 -3.81
CA VAL A 325 -1.68 16.04 -3.98
C VAL A 325 -0.72 16.31 -2.82
N GLY A 326 -0.50 17.58 -2.48
CA GLY A 326 0.36 17.95 -1.35
C GLY A 326 -0.13 17.34 -0.03
N LEU A 327 -1.43 17.49 0.26
CA LEU A 327 -2.06 16.91 1.43
C LEU A 327 -1.98 15.37 1.42
N GLY A 328 -2.20 14.73 0.27
CA GLY A 328 -2.14 13.28 0.12
C GLY A 328 -0.73 12.72 0.36
N LEU A 329 0.31 13.42 -0.08
CA LEU A 329 1.70 13.08 0.20
C LEU A 329 2.03 13.24 1.68
N LEU A 330 1.60 14.34 2.32
CA LEU A 330 1.77 14.54 3.77
C LEU A 330 1.06 13.46 4.58
N LEU A 331 -0.16 13.10 4.19
CA LEU A 331 -0.91 12.02 4.83
C LEU A 331 -0.25 10.66 4.60
N ALA A 332 0.25 10.39 3.39
CA ALA A 332 0.99 9.15 3.11
C ALA A 332 2.22 9.03 4.02
N ASP A 333 2.99 10.11 4.17
CA ASP A 333 4.17 10.15 5.02
C ASP A 333 3.82 9.92 6.49
N SER A 334 2.83 10.66 7.00
CA SER A 334 2.35 10.49 8.37
C SER A 334 1.81 9.08 8.63
N LEU A 335 1.09 8.49 7.67
CA LEU A 335 0.57 7.12 7.78
C LEU A 335 1.69 6.10 7.73
N VAL A 336 2.65 6.20 6.82
CA VAL A 336 3.80 5.30 6.74
C VAL A 336 4.63 5.36 8.03
N GLU A 337 4.87 6.57 8.56
CA GLU A 337 5.58 6.75 9.82
C GLU A 337 4.80 6.16 11.01
N SER A 338 3.47 6.38 11.06
CA SER A 338 2.61 5.86 12.13
C SER A 338 2.47 4.33 12.09
N PHE A 339 2.31 3.75 10.89
CA PHE A 339 2.34 2.29 10.71
C PHE A 339 3.70 1.71 11.08
N GLY A 340 4.78 2.40 10.69
CA GLY A 340 6.13 2.08 11.13
C GLY A 340 6.24 2.03 12.65
N LYS A 341 5.63 3.00 13.38
CA LYS A 341 5.59 3.09 14.85
C LYS A 341 4.65 2.09 15.55
N VAL A 342 3.67 1.49 14.87
CA VAL A 342 2.75 0.50 15.47
C VAL A 342 3.24 -0.93 15.22
N ILE A 343 3.65 -1.21 13.98
CA ILE A 343 4.24 -2.51 13.61
C ILE A 343 5.52 -2.74 14.41
N SER A 344 6.24 -1.66 14.67
CA SER A 344 7.40 -1.68 15.52
C SER A 344 7.21 -2.05 16.98
N ASP A 345 6.08 -1.64 17.56
CA ASP A 345 5.79 -1.85 18.98
C ASP A 345 5.20 -3.24 19.20
N THR A 346 4.71 -3.90 18.15
CA THR A 346 3.94 -5.13 18.27
C THR A 346 4.52 -6.35 17.54
N TYR A 347 5.24 -6.20 16.41
CA TYR A 347 5.67 -7.37 15.63
C TYR A 347 7.08 -7.37 15.01
N ILE A 348 7.62 -6.32 14.37
CA ILE A 348 9.01 -6.23 13.82
C ILE A 348 9.21 -4.80 13.24
N ARG A 349 10.18 -4.00 13.72
CA ARG A 349 10.57 -2.72 13.08
C ARG A 349 11.32 -3.03 11.79
N THR A 350 10.67 -2.95 10.63
CA THR A 350 11.36 -2.75 9.36
C THR A 350 11.71 -1.27 9.22
N SER A 351 12.97 -0.95 8.90
CA SER A 351 13.35 0.40 8.51
C SER A 351 12.83 0.62 7.09
N VAL A 352 11.61 1.14 6.96
CA VAL A 352 11.12 1.66 5.69
C VAL A 352 11.91 2.95 5.41
N GLU A 353 13.12 2.79 4.89
CA GLU A 353 13.94 3.90 4.40
C GLU A 353 13.27 4.46 3.14
N GLY A 354 12.47 5.50 3.33
CA GLY A 354 12.05 6.42 2.29
C GLY A 354 10.78 6.00 1.56
N ILE A 355 9.81 6.93 1.55
CA ILE A 355 8.69 6.85 0.63
C ILE A 355 9.25 6.87 -0.79
N HIS A 356 9.07 5.76 -1.51
CA HIS A 356 9.34 5.73 -2.93
C HIS A 356 8.18 6.42 -3.65
N VAL A 357 8.20 7.77 -3.61
CA VAL A 357 7.23 8.60 -4.34
C VAL A 357 7.52 8.45 -5.83
N THR A 358 6.89 7.47 -6.45
CA THR A 358 6.84 7.40 -7.90
C THR A 358 5.92 8.51 -8.41
N TRP A 359 6.38 9.33 -9.34
CA TRP A 359 5.61 10.44 -9.95
C TRP A 359 4.24 10.02 -10.48
N PHE A 360 4.04 8.74 -10.78
CA PHE A 360 2.80 8.16 -11.26
C PHE A 360 1.59 8.41 -10.35
N HIS A 361 1.71 8.25 -9.01
CA HIS A 361 0.56 8.38 -8.11
C HIS A 361 0.09 9.83 -7.93
N PRO A 362 0.97 10.82 -7.68
CA PRO A 362 0.62 12.24 -7.70
C PRO A 362 -0.03 12.69 -9.01
N VAL A 363 0.56 12.32 -10.16
CA VAL A 363 0.05 12.72 -11.48
C VAL A 363 -1.32 12.09 -11.75
N ARG A 364 -1.50 10.81 -11.43
CA ARG A 364 -2.80 10.13 -11.57
C ARG A 364 -3.86 10.80 -10.70
N GLY A 365 -3.56 11.06 -9.42
CA GLY A 365 -4.48 11.74 -8.51
C GLY A 365 -4.89 13.13 -9.01
N PHE A 366 -3.92 13.91 -9.49
CA PHE A 366 -4.15 15.23 -10.06
C PHE A 366 -5.08 15.20 -11.28
N ILE A 367 -4.80 14.32 -12.24
CA ILE A 367 -5.62 14.17 -13.46
C ILE A 367 -7.02 13.68 -13.10
N CYS A 368 -7.14 12.70 -12.20
CA CYS A 368 -8.44 12.20 -11.74
C CYS A 368 -9.28 13.30 -11.08
N GLY A 369 -8.68 14.16 -10.25
CA GLY A 369 -9.36 15.28 -9.61
C GLY A 369 -9.94 16.27 -10.62
N ILE A 370 -9.18 16.64 -11.64
CA ILE A 370 -9.63 17.53 -12.72
C ILE A 370 -10.77 16.88 -13.51
N ILE A 371 -10.58 15.65 -13.99
CA ILE A 371 -11.59 14.95 -14.79
C ILE A 371 -12.89 14.81 -14.02
N ALA A 372 -12.84 14.35 -12.76
CA ALA A 372 -14.02 14.20 -11.90
C ALA A 372 -14.75 15.53 -11.71
N SER A 373 -14.02 16.62 -11.49
CA SER A 373 -14.59 17.96 -11.31
C SER A 373 -15.31 18.46 -12.56
N LEU A 374 -14.70 18.27 -13.73
CA LEU A 374 -15.30 18.65 -15.01
C LEU A 374 -16.56 17.81 -15.28
N VAL A 375 -16.51 16.50 -15.04
CA VAL A 375 -17.67 15.60 -15.16
C VAL A 375 -18.82 16.03 -14.25
N ALA A 376 -18.53 16.37 -12.99
CA ALA A 376 -19.52 16.88 -12.03
C ALA A 376 -20.24 18.15 -12.54
N THR A 377 -19.47 19.02 -13.19
CA THR A 377 -19.94 20.34 -13.65
C THR A 377 -20.76 20.24 -14.93
N LEU A 378 -20.50 19.24 -15.78
CA LEU A 378 -21.16 19.12 -17.09
C LEU A 378 -22.69 19.07 -16.99
N PHE A 379 -23.24 18.36 -16.00
CA PHE A 379 -24.68 18.23 -15.85
C PHE A 379 -25.38 19.56 -15.47
N PRO A 380 -25.02 20.24 -14.37
CA PRO A 380 -25.62 21.53 -14.02
C PRO A 380 -25.30 22.63 -15.04
N ALA A 381 -24.12 22.62 -15.67
CA ALA A 381 -23.78 23.57 -16.74
C ALA A 381 -24.65 23.37 -17.99
N ARG A 382 -24.95 22.11 -18.35
CA ARG A 382 -25.86 21.81 -19.46
C ARG A 382 -27.29 22.24 -19.13
N ALA A 383 -27.74 22.04 -17.90
CA ALA A 383 -29.04 22.50 -17.42
C ALA A 383 -29.14 24.04 -17.47
N SER A 384 -28.11 24.76 -17.03
CA SER A 384 -28.08 26.23 -17.04
C SER A 384 -28.15 26.81 -18.45
N SER A 385 -27.47 26.18 -19.41
CA SER A 385 -27.50 26.59 -20.81
C SER A 385 -28.90 26.58 -21.44
N ARG A 386 -29.85 25.83 -20.88
CA ARG A 386 -31.21 25.68 -21.40
C ARG A 386 -32.19 26.72 -20.87
N ILE A 387 -31.81 27.54 -19.88
CA ILE A 387 -32.66 28.59 -19.30
C ILE A 387 -33.04 29.63 -20.37
N SER A 388 -34.34 29.87 -20.57
CA SER A 388 -34.82 30.85 -21.56
C SER A 388 -34.59 32.30 -21.08
N PRO A 389 -34.15 33.23 -21.95
CA PRO A 389 -34.01 34.65 -21.59
C PRO A 389 -35.30 35.25 -21.01
N ALA A 390 -36.45 34.91 -21.61
CA ALA A 390 -37.75 35.40 -21.18
C ALA A 390 -38.14 34.92 -19.77
N SER A 391 -37.79 33.68 -19.41
CA SER A 391 -38.08 33.13 -18.08
C SER A 391 -37.05 33.50 -17.01
N ALA A 392 -35.90 34.04 -17.41
CA ALA A 392 -34.90 34.56 -16.49
C ALA A 392 -35.18 36.03 -16.07
N ILE A 393 -35.91 36.78 -16.90
CA ILE A 393 -36.24 38.19 -16.66
C ILE A 393 -37.61 38.35 -16.00
N ARG A 394 -38.56 37.47 -16.30
CA ARG A 394 -39.88 37.46 -15.65
C ARG A 394 -39.73 36.91 -14.23
N SER A 395 -39.79 37.79 -13.23
CA SER A 395 -39.71 37.46 -11.80
C SER A 395 -40.99 36.77 -11.31
N VAL A 396 -41.29 35.58 -11.84
CA VAL A 396 -42.27 34.70 -11.21
C VAL A 396 -41.51 33.94 -10.12
N PRO A 397 -41.93 33.99 -8.84
CA PRO A 397 -41.43 33.06 -7.84
C PRO A 397 -41.78 31.67 -8.37
N TYR A 398 -40.77 30.87 -8.69
CA TYR A 398 -41.02 29.48 -9.01
C TYR A 398 -41.59 28.87 -7.74
N ALA A 399 -42.88 28.50 -7.76
CA ALA A 399 -43.33 27.37 -6.97
C ALA A 399 -42.36 26.23 -7.28
N GLU A 400 -42.03 25.43 -6.28
CA GLU A 400 -41.24 24.22 -6.44
C GLU A 400 -41.88 23.30 -7.48
N GLU A 401 -41.68 23.53 -8.79
CA GLU A 401 -41.61 22.39 -9.69
C GLU A 401 -40.29 21.76 -9.31
N GLY A 402 -40.38 20.76 -8.42
CA GLY A 402 -39.28 19.93 -8.02
C GLY A 402 -38.44 19.64 -9.24
N PHE A 403 -37.15 19.95 -9.14
CA PHE A 403 -36.17 19.44 -10.06
C PHE A 403 -36.49 17.94 -10.25
N PHE A 404 -36.83 17.54 -11.48
CA PHE A 404 -36.98 16.15 -11.95
C PHE A 404 -38.32 15.41 -11.73
N THR A 405 -39.42 15.85 -12.36
CA THR A 405 -40.59 14.98 -12.66
C THR A 405 -40.81 14.80 -14.17
N THR A 406 -39.77 14.37 -14.91
CA THR A 406 -39.98 13.84 -16.26
C THR A 406 -39.76 12.34 -16.29
N ARG A 407 -40.81 11.61 -16.72
CA ARG A 407 -40.88 10.14 -16.88
C ARG A 407 -39.65 9.52 -17.57
N ARG A 408 -38.89 10.28 -18.36
CA ARG A 408 -37.66 9.83 -19.05
C ARG A 408 -36.43 9.67 -18.15
N LEU A 409 -36.33 10.40 -17.02
CA LEU A 409 -35.20 10.24 -16.08
C LEU A 409 -35.35 8.95 -15.24
N ASN A 410 -36.59 8.55 -14.92
CA ASN A 410 -36.89 7.26 -14.27
C ASN A 410 -36.43 6.06 -15.11
N TRP A 411 -36.54 6.12 -16.44
CA TRP A 411 -36.01 5.08 -17.31
C TRP A 411 -34.48 5.09 -17.37
N GLY A 412 -33.84 6.27 -17.30
CA GLY A 412 -32.38 6.36 -17.22
C GLY A 412 -31.81 5.74 -15.94
N GLY A 413 -32.45 6.01 -14.79
CA GLY A 413 -32.15 5.36 -13.51
C GLY A 413 -32.43 3.85 -13.55
N ALA A 414 -33.57 3.43 -14.11
CA ALA A 414 -33.92 2.02 -14.25
C ALA A 414 -32.98 1.24 -15.21
N ILE A 415 -32.52 1.86 -16.29
CA ILE A 415 -31.54 1.27 -17.21
C ILE A 415 -30.18 1.19 -16.52
N CYS A 416 -29.77 2.21 -15.75
CA CYS A 416 -28.53 2.12 -14.95
C CYS A 416 -28.62 1.03 -13.88
N LEU A 417 -29.79 0.84 -13.25
CA LEU A 417 -30.06 -0.29 -12.35
C LEU A 417 -29.95 -1.64 -13.07
N ALA A 418 -30.55 -1.77 -14.24
CA ALA A 418 -30.54 -3.01 -15.02
C ALA A 418 -29.13 -3.34 -15.54
N VAL A 419 -28.40 -2.36 -16.06
CA VAL A 419 -27.02 -2.51 -16.53
C VAL A 419 -26.09 -2.83 -15.36
N SER A 420 -26.28 -2.17 -14.22
CA SER A 420 -25.55 -2.50 -12.99
C SER A 420 -25.81 -3.94 -12.55
N PHE A 421 -27.07 -4.36 -12.52
CA PHE A 421 -27.46 -5.71 -12.13
C PHE A 421 -26.86 -6.76 -13.09
N LEU A 422 -26.83 -6.47 -14.39
CA LEU A 422 -26.19 -7.31 -15.40
C LEU A 422 -24.67 -7.38 -15.24
N ILE A 423 -24.00 -6.26 -14.93
CA ILE A 423 -22.56 -6.23 -14.63
C ILE A 423 -22.27 -7.04 -13.36
N LEU A 424 -23.07 -6.91 -12.30
CA LEU A 424 -23.01 -7.73 -11.08
C LEU A 424 -23.18 -9.22 -11.38
N ALA A 425 -24.16 -9.58 -12.22
CA ALA A 425 -24.46 -10.96 -12.59
C ALA A 425 -23.38 -11.59 -13.49
N ALA A 426 -22.74 -10.80 -14.35
CA ALA A 426 -21.62 -11.25 -15.17
C ALA A 426 -20.33 -11.42 -14.35
N TYR A 427 -20.06 -10.49 -13.43
CA TYR A 427 -18.86 -10.52 -12.60
C TYR A 427 -18.92 -11.60 -11.49
N SER A 428 -20.12 -11.90 -10.98
CA SER A 428 -20.33 -12.98 -10.01
C SER A 428 -20.03 -14.37 -10.56
N ARG A 429 -20.00 -14.52 -11.90
CA ARG A 429 -19.60 -15.75 -12.59
C ARG A 429 -18.10 -15.86 -12.86
N ILE A 430 -17.32 -14.79 -12.72
CA ILE A 430 -15.92 -14.71 -13.16
C ILE A 430 -14.90 -14.55 -11.99
N GLY A 431 -15.33 -14.16 -10.77
CA GLY A 431 -14.40 -13.90 -9.66
C GLY A 431 -14.83 -14.43 -8.29
N ASP A 432 -13.96 -15.23 -7.66
CA ASP A 432 -14.14 -15.86 -6.34
C ASP A 432 -13.92 -14.94 -5.13
N SER A 433 -13.60 -13.66 -5.30
CA SER A 433 -13.35 -12.76 -4.18
C SER A 433 -14.60 -11.98 -3.72
N PRO A 434 -15.06 -12.12 -2.46
CA PRO A 434 -16.27 -11.46 -1.95
C PRO A 434 -16.19 -9.93 -1.86
N LEU A 435 -14.99 -9.35 -1.89
CA LEU A 435 -14.76 -7.89 -1.82
C LEU A 435 -15.09 -7.16 -3.14
N THR A 436 -14.80 -7.75 -4.30
CA THR A 436 -15.13 -7.16 -5.62
C THR A 436 -16.64 -7.10 -5.86
N LYS A 437 -17.39 -8.03 -5.26
CA LYS A 437 -18.87 -8.02 -5.27
C LYS A 437 -19.44 -6.77 -4.57
N HIS A 438 -18.74 -6.24 -3.55
CA HIS A 438 -19.14 -5.03 -2.84
C HIS A 438 -18.71 -3.74 -3.56
N THR A 439 -17.61 -3.75 -4.32
CA THR A 439 -17.13 -2.61 -5.11
C THR A 439 -18.15 -2.14 -6.15
N VAL A 440 -18.77 -3.08 -6.86
CA VAL A 440 -19.79 -2.75 -7.87
C VAL A 440 -21.06 -2.25 -7.18
N PHE A 441 -21.48 -2.86 -6.08
CA PHE A 441 -22.64 -2.44 -5.31
C PHE A 441 -22.54 -0.99 -4.82
N LEU A 442 -21.41 -0.60 -4.24
CA LEU A 442 -21.21 0.76 -3.72
C LEU A 442 -21.09 1.81 -4.83
N PHE A 443 -20.36 1.52 -5.91
CA PHE A 443 -20.23 2.43 -7.05
C PHE A 443 -21.59 2.66 -7.73
N VAL A 444 -22.42 1.61 -7.80
CA VAL A 444 -23.76 1.65 -8.36
C VAL A 444 -24.72 2.41 -7.44
N SER A 445 -24.72 2.11 -6.14
CA SER A 445 -25.54 2.84 -5.16
C SER A 445 -25.26 4.33 -5.21
N GLN A 446 -23.98 4.71 -5.34
CA GLN A 446 -23.55 6.09 -5.52
C GLN A 446 -24.02 6.69 -6.84
N LEU A 447 -23.88 5.96 -7.96
CA LEU A 447 -24.38 6.42 -9.26
C LEU A 447 -25.90 6.67 -9.24
N LEU A 448 -26.65 5.86 -8.47
CA LEU A 448 -28.10 6.01 -8.28
C LEU A 448 -28.48 7.23 -7.44
N ILE A 449 -27.71 7.53 -6.39
CA ILE A 449 -27.88 8.75 -5.58
C ILE A 449 -27.56 9.98 -6.43
N ALA A 450 -26.50 9.95 -7.24
CA ALA A 450 -26.14 11.05 -8.15
C ALA A 450 -27.12 11.26 -9.31
N LEU A 451 -27.83 10.21 -9.74
CA LEU A 451 -28.81 10.28 -10.83
C LEU A 451 -30.22 10.72 -10.38
N GLY A 452 -30.41 11.00 -9.09
CA GLY A 452 -31.65 11.61 -8.59
C GLY A 452 -32.74 10.59 -8.27
N VAL A 453 -32.48 9.73 -7.29
CA VAL A 453 -33.55 9.23 -6.40
C VAL A 453 -33.48 10.07 -5.12
N SER A 454 -34.06 11.27 -5.21
CA SER A 454 -34.48 12.08 -4.06
C SER A 454 -35.77 12.78 -4.45
#